data_AF-A0AAV5GMH1-F1
#
_entry.id   AF-A0AAV5GMH1-F1
#
_cell.length_a   1.000
_cell.length_b   1.000
_cell.length_c   1.000
_cell.angle_alpha   90.00
_cell.angle_beta   90.00
_cell.angle_gamma   90.00
#
_symmetry.space_group_name_H-M   'P 1'
#
loop_
_entity.id
_entity.type
_entity.pdbx_description
1 polymer ?
#
loop_
_entity_poly.entity_id
_entity_poly.type
_entity_poly.pdbx_seq_one_letter_code
_entity_poly.pdbx_strand_id
1 'polypeptide(L)'
;MGVLRLPEIPAGANPYEVIYERFHNALNPLPSPGFAARLYVLWGLMGYGIIISFVYLCTMAVEYRRREKRFWLWKLVTRPNGRYIVGNQHALFAVFSFIGCAVFLGYVINFRRVAILQRYQQRAYFWRCLIWSVRDQVWDFVSECSNPLDLYRVPLIIHAWISSWSNLQAAVLSSQKATKRHLLSPRFANSFYIVGLVIILVPVIVLNVYTSFAWRHAWEYGLGLRTVLLARSITSGGDTPDQASAVVQPMLDELNDKLDFFLDMIRSGFGVYVLAMLVIIAVNLGGLGLLFTLRRQIKFNTRRLSTQIRTTTLGTRSSVHGLPVAGPVGESTVSSTPPDSPDPPHPLSPDPNHLNSPPPQKTLLKHVFFAKQGNEDDENKGMSMSALKHAAEDTAPASASQRQQAKQLLALKKVEWDLFVFLGAIVLMATLFLALSLWLTISPLSVFRSWMTMEVSFFLVPWMYLVGVDVSLTFLLINSLRHLLSSDSRFANAVGIRSRPLNRRASVTGLTTSDELESMSYSRPARIGAEDALEPLSEEEEDAHNRQGVRIHVAVETQVVEEESGPDDVDLHAYRRV
;
A
#
# COMPACT_ATOMS: atom_id res chain seq x y z
N MET A 1 -28.38 -21.58 24.31
CA MET A 1 -28.14 -21.28 25.73
C MET A 1 -27.86 -19.80 25.80
N GLY A 2 -28.61 -19.02 26.57
CA GLY A 2 -28.43 -17.57 26.63
C GLY A 2 -27.02 -17.15 27.07
N VAL A 3 -26.57 -16.00 26.55
CA VAL A 3 -25.28 -15.35 26.84
C VAL A 3 -25.13 -15.06 28.33
N LEU A 4 -26.19 -14.49 28.92
CA LEU A 4 -26.33 -14.21 30.33
C LEU A 4 -27.23 -15.27 30.98
N ARG A 5 -26.91 -15.61 32.23
CA ARG A 5 -27.68 -16.55 33.07
C ARG A 5 -27.90 -15.91 34.43
N LEU A 6 -29.01 -16.25 35.07
CA LEU A 6 -29.25 -15.88 36.47
C LEU A 6 -28.11 -16.47 37.36
N PRO A 7 -27.56 -15.68 38.30
CA PRO A 7 -26.65 -16.19 39.32
C PRO A 7 -27.39 -17.06 40.33
N GLU A 8 -26.66 -17.91 41.04
CA GLU A 8 -27.12 -18.51 42.29
C GLU A 8 -27.31 -17.38 43.34
N ILE A 9 -28.45 -17.37 44.01
CA ILE A 9 -28.83 -16.33 44.98
C ILE A 9 -28.54 -16.86 46.39
N PRO A 10 -27.67 -16.22 47.19
CA PRO A 10 -27.42 -16.62 48.58
C PRO A 10 -28.67 -16.48 49.46
N ALA A 11 -28.85 -17.41 50.40
CA ALA A 11 -29.97 -17.37 51.33
C ALA A 11 -29.97 -16.07 52.16
N GLY A 12 -31.11 -15.35 52.15
CA GLY A 12 -31.27 -14.08 52.86
C GLY A 12 -30.69 -12.85 52.16
N ALA A 13 -30.07 -12.99 50.98
CA ALA A 13 -29.67 -11.86 50.15
C ALA A 13 -30.84 -11.36 49.28
N ASN A 14 -30.88 -10.06 48.99
CA ASN A 14 -31.85 -9.48 48.07
C ASN A 14 -31.60 -10.01 46.64
N PRO A 15 -32.50 -10.80 46.04
CA PRO A 15 -32.23 -11.48 44.78
C PRO A 15 -31.98 -10.48 43.64
N TYR A 16 -32.70 -9.36 43.64
CA TYR A 16 -32.61 -8.34 42.59
C TYR A 16 -31.27 -7.59 42.60
N GLU A 17 -30.66 -7.38 43.78
CA GLU A 17 -29.34 -6.76 43.92
C GLU A 17 -28.25 -7.70 43.41
N VAL A 18 -28.28 -8.98 43.81
CA VAL A 18 -27.33 -10.00 43.36
C VAL A 18 -27.38 -10.18 41.83
N ILE A 19 -28.58 -10.21 41.25
CA ILE A 19 -28.78 -10.24 39.79
C ILE A 19 -28.24 -8.95 39.14
N TYR A 20 -28.56 -7.77 39.70
CA TYR A 20 -28.09 -6.48 39.18
C TYR A 20 -26.56 -6.38 39.18
N GLU A 21 -25.90 -6.70 40.29
CA GLU A 21 -24.44 -6.68 40.38
C GLU A 21 -23.81 -7.65 39.39
N ARG A 22 -24.38 -8.86 39.24
CA ARG A 22 -23.89 -9.86 38.29
C ARG A 22 -23.94 -9.33 36.85
N PHE A 23 -25.05 -8.73 36.44
CA PHE A 23 -25.20 -8.19 35.08
C PHE A 23 -24.42 -6.89 34.88
N HIS A 24 -24.35 -6.03 35.89
CA HIS A 24 -23.52 -4.82 35.84
C HIS A 24 -22.05 -5.15 35.60
N ASN A 25 -21.50 -6.12 36.36
CA ASN A 25 -20.13 -6.59 36.23
C ASN A 25 -19.87 -7.33 34.89
N ALA A 26 -20.86 -8.05 34.36
CA ALA A 26 -20.75 -8.73 33.06
C ALA A 26 -20.75 -7.73 31.88
N LEU A 27 -21.57 -6.68 31.95
CA LEU A 27 -21.72 -5.68 30.88
C LEU A 27 -20.70 -4.53 30.99
N ASN A 28 -20.19 -4.23 32.19
CA ASN A 28 -19.23 -3.15 32.46
C ASN A 28 -18.00 -3.70 33.21
N PRO A 29 -17.23 -4.64 32.63
CA PRO A 29 -16.06 -5.21 33.31
C PRO A 29 -15.03 -4.11 33.62
N LEU A 30 -14.50 -4.13 34.84
CA LEU A 30 -13.54 -3.12 35.29
C LEU A 30 -12.22 -3.21 34.50
N PRO A 31 -11.64 -2.07 34.08
CA PRO A 31 -10.39 -2.06 33.35
C PRO A 31 -9.21 -2.52 34.20
N SER A 32 -8.29 -3.27 33.59
CA SER A 32 -7.09 -3.75 34.28
C SER A 32 -6.19 -2.58 34.75
N PRO A 33 -5.45 -2.74 35.86
CA PRO A 33 -4.49 -1.74 36.31
C PRO A 33 -3.53 -1.31 35.20
N GLY A 34 -3.30 0.01 35.12
CA GLY A 34 -2.47 0.62 34.08
C GLY A 34 -3.08 0.70 32.68
N PHE A 35 -4.33 0.24 32.44
CA PHE A 35 -4.99 0.34 31.13
C PHE A 35 -5.02 1.79 30.62
N ALA A 36 -5.36 2.75 31.50
CA ALA A 36 -5.33 4.17 31.17
C ALA A 36 -3.95 4.66 30.69
N ALA A 37 -2.86 4.19 31.31
CA ALA A 37 -1.50 4.56 30.91
C ALA A 37 -1.16 4.00 29.52
N ARG A 38 -1.49 2.72 29.24
CA ARG A 38 -1.30 2.10 27.92
C ARG A 38 -2.13 2.82 26.84
N LEU A 39 -3.32 3.30 27.19
CA LEU A 39 -4.17 4.10 26.32
C LEU A 39 -3.56 5.49 26.00
N TYR A 40 -2.88 6.14 26.95
CA TYR A 40 -2.14 7.38 26.70
C TYR A 40 -0.87 7.15 25.85
N VAL A 41 -0.16 6.03 26.01
CA VAL A 41 0.98 5.69 25.14
C VAL A 41 0.53 5.49 23.69
N LEU A 42 -0.58 4.76 23.48
CA LEU A 42 -1.22 4.64 22.17
C LEU A 42 -1.58 6.01 21.58
N TRP A 43 -2.18 6.90 22.38
CA TRP A 43 -2.53 8.26 21.95
C TRP A 43 -1.30 9.07 21.51
N GLY A 44 -0.17 8.92 22.22
CA GLY A 44 1.12 9.49 21.84
C GLY A 44 1.67 8.94 20.52
N LEU A 45 1.60 7.62 20.30
CA LEU A 45 1.99 6.99 19.04
C LEU A 45 1.14 7.48 17.86
N MET A 46 -0.18 7.59 18.02
CA MET A 46 -1.05 8.16 16.98
C MET A 46 -0.72 9.62 16.66
N GLY A 47 -0.50 10.44 17.69
CA GLY A 47 -0.07 11.83 17.50
C GLY A 47 1.25 11.92 16.74
N TYR A 48 2.22 11.07 17.10
CA TYR A 48 3.48 10.94 16.37
C TYR A 48 3.25 10.52 14.91
N GLY A 49 2.47 9.47 14.67
CA GLY A 49 2.12 8.96 13.33
C GLY A 49 1.46 10.01 12.43
N ILE A 50 0.57 10.85 12.97
CA ILE A 50 -0.02 11.99 12.26
C ILE A 50 1.05 13.01 11.87
N ILE A 51 1.88 13.44 12.83
CA ILE A 51 2.93 14.45 12.63
C ILE A 51 3.98 13.95 11.64
N ILE A 52 4.50 12.74 11.81
CA ILE A 52 5.56 12.17 10.96
C ILE A 52 5.05 11.91 9.53
N SER A 53 3.79 11.49 9.37
CA SER A 53 3.14 11.39 8.05
C SER A 53 3.07 12.75 7.35
N PHE A 54 2.61 13.79 8.07
CA PHE A 54 2.48 15.14 7.53
C PHE A 54 3.84 15.74 7.14
N VAL A 55 4.83 15.65 8.03
CA VAL A 55 6.20 16.12 7.76
C VAL A 55 6.80 15.37 6.56
N TYR A 56 6.57 14.07 6.43
CA TYR A 56 7.01 13.30 5.27
C TYR A 56 6.32 13.73 3.96
N LEU A 57 5.00 13.94 3.96
CA LEU A 57 4.25 14.43 2.79
C LEU A 57 4.77 15.81 2.34
N CYS A 58 5.01 16.74 3.29
CA CYS A 58 5.61 18.04 3.01
C CYS A 58 7.04 17.93 2.45
N THR A 59 7.87 17.06 3.04
CA THR A 59 9.26 16.82 2.60
C THR A 59 9.28 16.29 1.16
N MET A 60 8.41 15.33 0.86
CA MET A 60 8.23 14.78 -0.49
C MET A 60 7.68 15.83 -1.47
N ALA A 61 6.73 16.68 -1.08
CA ALA A 61 6.23 17.75 -1.94
C ALA A 61 7.34 18.74 -2.32
N VAL A 62 8.24 19.07 -1.38
CA VAL A 62 9.45 19.87 -1.63
C VAL A 62 10.42 19.12 -2.55
N GLU A 63 10.65 17.82 -2.35
CA GLU A 63 11.49 16.98 -3.21
C GLU A 63 10.97 16.92 -4.66
N TYR A 64 9.65 16.83 -4.85
CA TYR A 64 8.98 16.87 -6.15
C TYR A 64 9.13 18.24 -6.83
N ARG A 65 8.84 19.33 -6.11
CA ARG A 65 8.98 20.70 -6.64
C ARG A 65 10.41 21.00 -7.06
N ARG A 66 11.41 20.59 -6.25
CA ARG A 66 12.85 20.74 -6.56
C ARG A 66 13.33 19.94 -7.77
N ARG A 67 12.60 18.88 -8.15
CA ARG A 67 12.86 18.09 -9.37
C ARG A 67 12.03 18.55 -10.57
N GLU A 68 11.28 19.64 -10.43
CA GLU A 68 10.33 20.15 -11.43
C GLU A 68 9.25 19.12 -11.81
N LYS A 69 8.95 18.18 -10.90
CA LYS A 69 7.98 17.11 -11.11
C LYS A 69 6.64 17.44 -10.52
N ARG A 70 5.59 17.15 -11.28
CA ARG A 70 4.21 17.15 -10.77
C ARG A 70 4.06 16.06 -9.72
N PHE A 71 3.54 16.41 -8.55
CA PHE A 71 3.17 15.46 -7.51
C PHE A 71 2.02 14.58 -8.02
N TRP A 72 2.05 13.28 -7.72
CA TRP A 72 1.01 12.33 -8.12
C TRP A 72 0.85 11.22 -7.08
N LEU A 73 -0.40 10.80 -6.90
CA LEU A 73 -0.80 9.68 -6.01
C LEU A 73 -1.05 8.40 -6.80
N TRP A 74 -1.73 8.50 -7.94
CA TRP A 74 -1.90 7.43 -8.91
C TRP A 74 -1.51 7.91 -10.31
N LYS A 75 -0.95 7.03 -11.14
CA LYS A 75 -0.61 7.29 -12.54
C LYS A 75 -1.05 6.12 -13.40
N LEU A 76 -1.67 6.40 -14.54
CA LEU A 76 -1.93 5.40 -15.56
C LEU A 76 -0.66 5.19 -16.40
N VAL A 77 -0.11 3.97 -16.38
CA VAL A 77 1.11 3.61 -17.10
C VAL A 77 0.74 2.72 -18.29
N THR A 78 0.88 3.27 -19.49
CA THR A 78 0.65 2.54 -20.75
C THR A 78 1.78 1.55 -21.03
N ARG A 79 1.42 0.33 -21.43
CA ARG A 79 2.28 -0.73 -21.95
C ARG A 79 1.66 -1.29 -23.24
N PRO A 80 2.41 -2.06 -24.06
CA PRO A 80 1.86 -2.64 -25.30
C PRO A 80 0.56 -3.44 -25.11
N ASN A 81 0.37 -4.05 -23.94
CA ASN A 81 -0.79 -4.89 -23.63
C ASN A 81 -1.93 -4.13 -22.92
N GLY A 82 -1.83 -2.81 -22.75
CA GLY A 82 -2.83 -1.97 -22.08
C GLY A 82 -2.26 -1.07 -20.97
N ARG A 83 -3.15 -0.44 -20.20
CA ARG A 83 -2.79 0.54 -19.16
C ARG A 83 -2.91 -0.06 -17.76
N TYR A 84 -1.88 0.09 -16.93
CA TYR A 84 -1.94 -0.23 -15.50
C TYR A 84 -2.26 1.03 -14.71
N ILE A 85 -3.12 0.91 -13.70
CA ILE A 85 -3.11 1.86 -12.58
C ILE A 85 -1.85 1.55 -11.77
N VAL A 86 -1.11 2.58 -11.37
CA VAL A 86 0.06 2.45 -10.50
C VAL A 86 -0.05 3.47 -9.39
N GLY A 87 -0.03 3.01 -8.15
CA GLY A 87 0.05 3.87 -6.97
C GLY A 87 1.48 4.34 -6.69
N ASN A 88 1.64 5.60 -6.28
CA ASN A 88 2.88 6.09 -5.68
C ASN A 88 2.95 5.54 -4.25
N GLN A 89 3.53 4.34 -4.11
CA GLN A 89 3.56 3.56 -2.86
C GLN A 89 3.88 4.42 -1.64
N HIS A 90 4.94 5.23 -1.67
CA HIS A 90 5.35 6.03 -0.51
C HIS A 90 4.36 7.16 -0.18
N ALA A 91 3.81 7.84 -1.18
CA ALA A 91 2.83 8.89 -0.96
C ALA A 91 1.50 8.32 -0.44
N LEU A 92 1.03 7.24 -1.05
CA LEU A 92 -0.18 6.54 -0.61
C LEU A 92 0.00 5.98 0.80
N PHE A 93 1.14 5.35 1.10
CA PHE A 93 1.45 4.86 2.44
C PHE A 93 1.37 5.98 3.49
N ALA A 94 1.95 7.16 3.22
CA ALA A 94 1.89 8.29 4.14
C ALA A 94 0.50 8.93 4.26
N VAL A 95 -0.27 9.04 3.16
CA VAL A 95 -1.67 9.52 3.20
C VAL A 95 -2.56 8.57 4.01
N PHE A 96 -2.49 7.27 3.75
CA PHE A 96 -3.31 6.29 4.49
C PHE A 96 -2.81 6.05 5.92
N SER A 97 -1.52 6.25 6.19
CA SER A 97 -0.99 6.33 7.57
C SER A 97 -1.62 7.50 8.33
N PHE A 98 -1.59 8.71 7.76
CA PHE A 98 -2.20 9.91 8.36
C PHE A 98 -3.68 9.70 8.67
N ILE A 99 -4.47 9.22 7.70
CA ILE A 99 -5.89 8.92 7.86
C ILE A 99 -6.11 7.84 8.93
N GLY A 100 -5.35 6.74 8.88
CA GLY A 100 -5.45 5.65 9.85
C GLY A 100 -5.15 6.10 11.28
N CYS A 101 -4.09 6.88 11.50
CA CYS A 101 -3.73 7.39 12.82
C CYS A 101 -4.76 8.41 13.35
N ALA A 102 -5.31 9.28 12.49
CA ALA A 102 -6.40 10.19 12.88
C ALA A 102 -7.68 9.43 13.29
N VAL A 103 -8.03 8.37 12.56
CA VAL A 103 -9.16 7.49 12.89
C VAL A 103 -8.92 6.72 14.19
N PHE A 104 -7.72 6.17 14.39
CA PHE A 104 -7.38 5.52 15.67
C PHE A 104 -7.41 6.48 16.86
N LEU A 105 -7.16 7.78 16.64
CA LEU A 105 -7.27 8.79 17.70
C LEU A 105 -8.71 8.89 18.22
N GLY A 106 -9.68 8.95 17.30
CA GLY A 106 -11.12 8.92 17.61
C GLY A 106 -11.55 7.62 18.28
N TYR A 107 -11.07 6.47 17.78
CA TYR A 107 -11.23 5.15 18.42
C TYR A 107 -10.82 5.19 19.90
N VAL A 108 -9.62 5.69 20.20
CA VAL A 108 -9.06 5.68 21.56
C VAL A 108 -9.79 6.63 22.49
N ILE A 109 -10.17 7.81 21.99
CA ILE A 109 -10.98 8.77 22.75
C ILE A 109 -12.37 8.18 23.08
N ASN A 110 -13.01 7.47 22.14
CA ASN A 110 -14.28 6.81 22.40
C ASN A 110 -14.11 5.66 23.41
N PHE A 111 -13.12 4.78 23.21
CA PHE A 111 -12.86 3.69 24.15
C PHE A 111 -12.56 4.20 25.57
N ARG A 112 -11.88 5.35 25.73
CA ARG A 112 -11.73 6.02 27.04
C ARG A 112 -13.07 6.41 27.67
N ARG A 113 -14.00 6.98 26.89
CA ARG A 113 -15.34 7.37 27.35
C ARG A 113 -16.15 6.14 27.80
N VAL A 114 -16.08 5.06 27.04
CA VAL A 114 -16.80 3.80 27.28
C VAL A 114 -16.20 2.99 28.43
N ALA A 115 -14.92 2.64 28.35
CA ALA A 115 -14.28 1.72 29.30
C ALA A 115 -13.89 2.35 30.64
N ILE A 116 -13.41 3.59 30.63
CA ILE A 116 -12.85 4.25 31.82
C ILE A 116 -13.87 5.18 32.46
N LEU A 117 -14.60 5.96 31.65
CA LEU A 117 -15.63 6.88 32.19
C LEU A 117 -17.01 6.23 32.31
N GLN A 118 -17.21 5.01 31.79
CA GLN A 118 -18.51 4.30 31.75
C GLN A 118 -19.66 5.13 31.14
N ARG A 119 -19.34 6.03 30.21
CA ARG A 119 -20.30 6.91 29.52
C ARG A 119 -20.50 6.47 28.07
N TYR A 120 -21.70 6.70 27.55
CA TYR A 120 -22.09 6.40 26.18
C TYR A 120 -21.97 4.91 25.80
N GLN A 121 -22.26 3.99 26.73
CA GLN A 121 -22.23 2.55 26.50
C GLN A 121 -23.12 2.11 25.32
N GLN A 122 -24.27 2.75 25.12
CA GLN A 122 -25.13 2.54 23.94
C GLN A 122 -24.45 2.90 22.60
N ARG A 123 -23.38 3.71 22.63
CA ARG A 123 -22.53 4.06 21.49
C ARG A 123 -21.20 3.28 21.44
N ALA A 124 -21.00 2.30 22.32
CA ALA A 124 -19.75 1.54 22.46
C ALA A 124 -19.34 0.71 21.24
N TYR A 125 -20.23 0.53 20.25
CA TYR A 125 -19.90 -0.11 18.97
C TYR A 125 -20.10 0.82 17.77
N PHE A 126 -20.70 2.01 17.91
CA PHE A 126 -20.78 2.98 16.80
C PHE A 126 -19.42 3.54 16.38
N TRP A 127 -18.42 3.54 17.27
CA TRP A 127 -17.04 3.80 16.84
C TRP A 127 -16.49 2.71 15.94
N ARG A 128 -17.11 1.52 15.90
CA ARG A 128 -16.88 0.52 14.86
C ARG A 128 -17.51 0.86 13.50
N CYS A 129 -17.99 2.07 13.29
CA CYS A 129 -18.38 2.59 11.96
C CYS A 129 -17.86 4.02 11.76
N LEU A 130 -18.20 4.87 12.74
CA LEU A 130 -17.87 6.28 12.93
C LEU A 130 -17.87 7.19 11.69
N ILE A 131 -19.10 7.52 11.26
CA ILE A 131 -19.46 8.74 10.50
C ILE A 131 -19.33 10.07 11.31
N TRP A 132 -18.91 10.06 12.60
CA TRP A 132 -19.32 11.13 13.53
C TRP A 132 -18.24 11.99 14.27
N SER A 133 -18.63 13.26 14.50
CA SER A 133 -18.07 14.23 15.46
C SER A 133 -16.79 15.02 15.12
N VAL A 134 -16.91 15.96 14.18
CA VAL A 134 -16.34 17.34 14.31
C VAL A 134 -17.45 18.37 14.57
N ARG A 135 -18.72 17.94 14.62
CA ARG A 135 -19.90 18.78 14.41
C ARG A 135 -21.02 18.50 15.43
N ASP A 136 -20.67 18.47 16.71
CA ASP A 136 -21.63 18.40 17.84
C ASP A 136 -22.26 19.77 18.21
N GLN A 137 -22.07 20.80 17.37
CA GLN A 137 -22.67 22.13 17.58
C GLN A 137 -23.24 22.77 16.29
N VAL A 138 -23.26 22.03 15.17
CA VAL A 138 -23.78 22.53 13.87
C VAL A 138 -24.49 21.41 13.04
N TRP A 139 -24.73 20.20 13.55
CA TRP A 139 -25.36 19.12 12.74
C TRP A 139 -26.88 19.22 12.63
N ASP A 140 -27.56 19.87 13.58
CA ASP A 140 -29.02 19.87 13.68
C ASP A 140 -29.74 20.38 12.41
N PHE A 141 -29.09 21.23 11.60
CA PHE A 141 -29.65 21.79 10.36
C PHE A 141 -29.35 20.99 9.05
N VAL A 142 -28.67 19.84 9.11
CA VAL A 142 -28.53 18.95 7.92
C VAL A 142 -28.95 17.52 8.30
N SER A 143 -29.95 17.40 9.18
CA SER A 143 -30.34 16.12 9.78
C SER A 143 -31.11 15.17 8.86
N GLU A 144 -31.57 15.61 7.68
CA GLU A 144 -32.53 14.86 6.86
C GLU A 144 -31.94 14.14 5.62
N CYS A 145 -30.80 14.60 5.08
CA CYS A 145 -30.30 14.09 3.79
C CYS A 145 -28.76 14.08 3.64
N SER A 146 -28.27 13.03 2.96
CA SER A 146 -26.92 12.82 2.41
C SER A 146 -25.78 12.34 3.34
N ASN A 147 -25.15 11.24 2.91
CA ASN A 147 -24.07 10.48 3.58
C ASN A 147 -22.73 11.23 3.63
N PRO A 148 -21.88 10.97 4.65
CA PRO A 148 -20.49 10.60 4.31
C PRO A 148 -19.80 9.57 5.25
N LEU A 149 -19.71 8.32 4.78
CA LEU A 149 -18.65 7.32 5.03
C LEU A 149 -18.40 6.74 6.46
N ASP A 150 -18.99 5.57 6.72
CA ASP A 150 -18.69 4.69 7.88
C ASP A 150 -17.36 3.92 7.73
N LEU A 151 -16.25 4.67 7.75
CA LEU A 151 -15.00 4.22 7.14
C LEU A 151 -13.81 4.15 8.12
N TYR A 152 -13.93 3.37 9.22
CA TYR A 152 -12.95 3.39 10.33
C TYR A 152 -12.04 2.14 10.54
N ARG A 153 -12.50 0.90 10.28
CA ARG A 153 -11.66 -0.34 10.13
C ARG A 153 -11.13 -0.44 8.72
N VAL A 154 -11.89 0.17 7.82
CA VAL A 154 -11.63 0.31 6.41
C VAL A 154 -10.31 1.03 6.09
N PRO A 155 -9.82 2.07 6.80
CA PRO A 155 -8.52 2.69 6.50
C PRO A 155 -7.37 1.70 6.67
N LEU A 156 -7.41 0.80 7.66
CA LEU A 156 -6.38 -0.24 7.80
C LEU A 156 -6.44 -1.25 6.64
N ILE A 157 -7.65 -1.65 6.23
CA ILE A 157 -7.85 -2.59 5.10
C ILE A 157 -7.50 -1.92 3.77
N ILE A 158 -7.94 -0.69 3.53
CA ILE A 158 -7.58 0.14 2.38
C ILE A 158 -6.07 0.35 2.35
N HIS A 159 -5.44 0.70 3.47
CA HIS A 159 -4.00 0.93 3.53
C HIS A 159 -3.25 -0.36 3.17
N ALA A 160 -3.55 -1.47 3.84
CA ALA A 160 -2.97 -2.77 3.54
C ALA A 160 -3.21 -3.17 2.09
N TRP A 161 -4.43 -3.01 1.57
CA TRP A 161 -4.81 -3.32 0.19
C TRP A 161 -4.03 -2.48 -0.83
N ILE A 162 -4.08 -1.15 -0.69
CA ILE A 162 -3.45 -0.21 -1.62
C ILE A 162 -1.93 -0.35 -1.59
N SER A 163 -1.31 -0.54 -0.42
CA SER A 163 0.11 -0.85 -0.33
C SER A 163 0.45 -2.19 -0.99
N SER A 164 -0.33 -3.25 -0.75
CA SER A 164 -0.12 -4.57 -1.38
C SER A 164 -0.22 -4.51 -2.90
N TRP A 165 -1.25 -3.84 -3.43
CA TRP A 165 -1.48 -3.74 -4.87
C TRP A 165 -0.54 -2.77 -5.58
N SER A 166 -0.19 -1.64 -4.97
CA SER A 166 0.84 -0.73 -5.52
C SER A 166 2.17 -1.47 -5.70
N ASN A 167 2.53 -2.29 -4.70
CA ASN A 167 3.72 -3.13 -4.73
C ASN A 167 3.64 -4.23 -5.80
N LEU A 168 2.51 -4.94 -5.86
CA LEU A 168 2.32 -5.99 -6.86
C LEU A 168 2.39 -5.40 -8.27
N GLN A 169 1.74 -4.26 -8.53
CA GLN A 169 1.79 -3.56 -9.82
C GLN A 169 3.21 -3.09 -10.16
N ALA A 170 3.95 -2.53 -9.20
CA ALA A 170 5.36 -2.15 -9.38
C ALA A 170 6.25 -3.37 -9.69
N ALA A 171 6.06 -4.49 -8.98
CA ALA A 171 6.78 -5.75 -9.22
C ALA A 171 6.42 -6.39 -10.57
N VAL A 172 5.15 -6.35 -10.99
CA VAL A 172 4.69 -6.79 -12.32
C VAL A 172 5.33 -5.94 -13.41
N LEU A 173 5.33 -4.61 -13.28
CA LEU A 173 5.93 -3.70 -14.27
C LEU A 173 7.45 -3.85 -14.38
N SER A 174 8.13 -4.08 -13.25
CA SER A 174 9.58 -4.36 -13.20
C SER A 174 9.92 -5.73 -13.84
N SER A 175 9.16 -6.77 -13.49
CA SER A 175 9.37 -8.13 -14.02
C SER A 175 9.00 -8.27 -15.50
N GLN A 176 7.97 -7.58 -16.02
CA GLN A 176 7.66 -7.55 -17.45
C GLN A 176 8.80 -6.96 -18.28
N LYS A 177 9.44 -5.89 -17.78
CA LYS A 177 10.61 -5.27 -18.42
C LYS A 177 11.81 -6.24 -18.52
N ALA A 178 12.02 -7.07 -17.50
CA ALA A 178 13.13 -8.02 -17.45
C ALA A 178 12.85 -9.35 -18.20
N THR A 179 11.62 -9.86 -18.13
CA THR A 179 11.23 -11.18 -18.68
C THR A 179 10.80 -11.17 -20.14
N LYS A 180 10.25 -10.05 -20.64
CA LYS A 180 9.36 -9.99 -21.81
C LYS A 180 8.15 -10.97 -21.75
N ARG A 181 7.82 -11.51 -20.56
CA ARG A 181 6.65 -12.38 -20.35
C ARG A 181 5.57 -11.63 -19.58
N HIS A 182 4.33 -11.78 -20.02
CA HIS A 182 3.19 -11.10 -19.43
C HIS A 182 2.53 -11.98 -18.36
N LEU A 183 3.00 -11.84 -17.12
CA LEU A 183 2.54 -12.66 -15.99
C LEU A 183 1.11 -12.34 -15.52
N LEU A 184 0.65 -11.11 -15.73
CA LEU A 184 -0.71 -10.66 -15.42
C LEU A 184 -1.12 -9.61 -16.46
N SER A 185 -2.33 -9.72 -17.01
CA SER A 185 -2.86 -8.73 -17.96
C SER A 185 -3.35 -7.48 -17.20
N PRO A 186 -3.18 -6.26 -17.76
CA PRO A 186 -3.55 -5.02 -17.06
C PRO A 186 -5.03 -4.95 -16.69
N ARG A 187 -5.92 -5.54 -17.51
CA ARG A 187 -7.36 -5.59 -17.24
C ARG A 187 -7.63 -6.33 -15.92
N PHE A 188 -7.12 -7.55 -15.78
CA PHE A 188 -7.26 -8.31 -14.54
C PHE A 188 -6.58 -7.62 -13.35
N ALA A 189 -5.38 -7.06 -13.52
CA ALA A 189 -4.68 -6.36 -12.45
C ALA A 189 -5.48 -5.15 -11.90
N ASN A 190 -6.05 -4.33 -12.78
CA ASN A 190 -6.86 -3.18 -12.40
C ASN A 190 -8.24 -3.61 -11.86
N SER A 191 -8.87 -4.61 -12.48
CA SER A 191 -10.16 -5.15 -12.03
C SER A 191 -10.06 -5.74 -10.63
N PHE A 192 -9.07 -6.58 -10.34
CA PHE A 192 -8.87 -7.08 -8.98
C PHE A 192 -8.56 -5.94 -8.00
N TYR A 193 -7.71 -4.96 -8.39
CA TYR A 193 -7.39 -3.83 -7.52
C TYR A 193 -8.62 -3.00 -7.09
N ILE A 194 -9.53 -2.69 -8.03
CA ILE A 194 -10.73 -1.87 -7.76
C ILE A 194 -11.90 -2.74 -7.26
N VAL A 195 -12.31 -3.73 -8.03
CA VAL A 195 -13.50 -4.55 -7.75
C VAL A 195 -13.28 -5.41 -6.50
N GLY A 196 -12.07 -5.96 -6.31
CA GLY A 196 -11.73 -6.68 -5.09
C GLY A 196 -11.76 -5.79 -3.85
N LEU A 197 -11.42 -4.50 -3.96
CA LEU A 197 -11.58 -3.55 -2.86
C LEU A 197 -13.06 -3.35 -2.54
N VAL A 198 -13.90 -3.05 -3.54
CA VAL A 198 -15.34 -2.82 -3.35
C VAL A 198 -16.03 -4.04 -2.75
N ILE A 199 -15.75 -5.24 -3.28
CA ILE A 199 -16.30 -6.53 -2.78
C ILE A 199 -15.93 -6.78 -1.32
N ILE A 200 -14.74 -6.39 -0.86
CA ILE A 200 -14.34 -6.53 0.54
C ILE A 200 -14.94 -5.42 1.41
N LEU A 201 -14.93 -4.17 0.94
CA LEU A 201 -15.34 -3.02 1.75
C LEU A 201 -16.85 -2.96 2.01
N VAL A 202 -17.68 -3.24 1.01
CA VAL A 202 -19.15 -3.09 1.16
C VAL A 202 -19.69 -4.01 2.27
N PRO A 203 -19.42 -5.33 2.30
CA PRO A 203 -19.86 -6.20 3.39
C PRO A 203 -19.23 -5.81 4.74
N VAL A 204 -17.96 -5.37 4.76
CA VAL A 204 -17.30 -4.88 5.97
C VAL A 204 -18.04 -3.68 6.56
N ILE A 205 -18.41 -2.70 5.76
CA ILE A 205 -19.12 -1.50 6.21
C ILE A 205 -20.51 -1.88 6.72
N VAL A 206 -21.28 -2.59 5.89
CA VAL A 206 -22.66 -3.01 6.19
C VAL A 206 -22.72 -3.81 7.50
N LEU A 207 -21.88 -4.84 7.67
CA LEU A 207 -21.88 -5.67 8.88
C LEU A 207 -21.47 -4.90 10.14
N ASN A 208 -20.56 -3.93 10.05
CA ASN A 208 -20.23 -3.08 11.19
C ASN A 208 -21.40 -2.17 11.60
N VAL A 209 -22.11 -1.59 10.62
CA VAL A 209 -23.28 -0.74 10.85
C VAL A 209 -24.38 -1.55 11.53
N TYR A 210 -24.72 -2.73 10.99
CA TYR A 210 -25.67 -3.64 11.64
C TYR A 210 -25.20 -4.11 13.03
N THR A 211 -23.91 -4.39 13.23
CA THR A 211 -23.35 -4.72 14.56
C THR A 211 -23.55 -3.57 15.56
N SER A 212 -23.42 -2.32 15.10
CA SER A 212 -23.58 -1.12 15.94
C SER A 212 -25.04 -0.91 16.35
N PHE A 213 -25.97 -1.10 15.41
CA PHE A 213 -27.40 -1.10 15.72
C PHE A 213 -27.79 -2.26 16.63
N ALA A 214 -27.32 -3.49 16.37
CA ALA A 214 -27.61 -4.66 17.20
C ALA A 214 -27.18 -4.45 18.66
N TRP A 215 -25.96 -3.92 18.88
CA TRP A 215 -25.49 -3.53 20.21
C TRP A 215 -26.38 -2.50 20.88
N ARG A 216 -26.80 -1.47 20.15
CA ARG A 216 -27.62 -0.39 20.71
C ARG A 216 -28.94 -0.91 21.25
N HIS A 217 -29.64 -1.73 20.47
CA HIS A 217 -30.91 -2.34 20.91
C HIS A 217 -30.67 -3.23 22.13
N ALA A 218 -29.68 -4.14 22.09
CA ALA A 218 -29.33 -4.98 23.24
C ALA A 218 -29.00 -4.15 24.51
N TRP A 219 -28.32 -3.01 24.35
CA TRP A 219 -28.03 -2.10 25.46
C TRP A 219 -29.29 -1.38 25.99
N GLU A 220 -30.20 -0.95 25.13
CA GLU A 220 -31.48 -0.33 25.51
C GLU A 220 -32.35 -1.31 26.32
N TYR A 221 -32.43 -2.59 25.90
CA TYR A 221 -33.04 -3.65 26.71
C TYR A 221 -32.32 -3.88 28.06
N GLY A 222 -30.98 -3.86 28.06
CA GLY A 222 -30.18 -3.95 29.29
C GLY A 222 -30.44 -2.80 30.28
N LEU A 223 -30.73 -1.59 29.79
CA LEU A 223 -31.15 -0.45 30.61
C LEU A 223 -32.57 -0.63 31.17
N GLY A 224 -33.50 -1.18 30.38
CA GLY A 224 -34.84 -1.55 30.84
C GLY A 224 -34.79 -2.56 31.99
N LEU A 225 -34.07 -3.68 31.78
CA LEU A 225 -33.84 -4.69 32.81
C LEU A 225 -33.17 -4.11 34.06
N ARG A 226 -32.12 -3.29 33.91
CA ARG A 226 -31.48 -2.58 35.04
C ARG A 226 -32.47 -1.73 35.83
N THR A 227 -33.38 -1.05 35.16
CA THR A 227 -34.38 -0.18 35.81
C THR A 227 -35.36 -1.01 36.64
N VAL A 228 -35.83 -2.13 36.09
CA VAL A 228 -36.73 -3.05 36.82
C VAL A 228 -36.02 -3.69 38.02
N LEU A 229 -34.78 -4.15 37.87
CA LEU A 229 -34.00 -4.74 38.98
C LEU A 229 -33.81 -3.75 40.13
N LEU A 230 -33.45 -2.49 39.85
CA LEU A 230 -33.26 -1.45 40.87
C LEU A 230 -34.58 -0.99 41.50
N ALA A 231 -35.69 -1.00 40.76
CA ALA A 231 -37.01 -0.72 41.33
C ALA A 231 -37.48 -1.86 42.25
N ARG A 232 -37.23 -3.12 41.84
CA ARG A 232 -37.61 -4.32 42.59
C ARG A 232 -36.73 -4.58 43.81
N SER A 233 -35.44 -4.24 43.80
CA SER A 233 -34.60 -4.35 45.00
C SER A 233 -35.14 -3.49 46.16
N ILE A 234 -35.68 -2.30 45.85
CA ILE A 234 -36.28 -1.38 46.82
C ILE A 234 -37.68 -1.83 47.23
N THR A 235 -38.54 -2.23 46.27
CA THR A 235 -39.98 -2.48 46.52
C THR A 235 -40.33 -3.92 46.86
N SER A 236 -39.46 -4.88 46.56
CA SER A 236 -39.73 -6.32 46.67
C SER A 236 -38.48 -7.11 47.10
N GLY A 237 -37.55 -6.49 47.85
CA GLY A 237 -36.27 -7.10 48.24
C GLY A 237 -36.34 -8.35 49.12
N GLY A 238 -37.54 -8.70 49.63
CA GLY A 238 -37.82 -9.95 50.35
C GLY A 238 -38.42 -11.08 49.50
N ASP A 239 -38.54 -10.90 48.18
CA ASP A 239 -39.00 -11.96 47.27
C ASP A 239 -38.09 -13.19 47.34
N THR A 240 -38.68 -14.38 47.17
CA THR A 240 -37.90 -15.63 47.04
C THR A 240 -37.12 -15.67 45.72
N PRO A 241 -36.02 -16.45 45.64
CA PRO A 241 -35.27 -16.63 44.40
C PRO A 241 -36.13 -17.05 43.20
N ASP A 242 -37.15 -17.89 43.41
CA ASP A 242 -38.04 -18.35 42.35
C ASP A 242 -38.99 -17.24 41.85
N GLN A 243 -39.50 -16.40 42.76
CA GLN A 243 -40.33 -15.24 42.41
C GLN A 243 -39.52 -14.21 41.63
N ALA A 244 -38.31 -13.88 42.10
CA ALA A 244 -37.42 -12.96 41.39
C ALA A 244 -37.02 -13.52 40.01
N SER A 245 -36.76 -14.83 39.91
CA SER A 245 -36.48 -15.50 38.65
C SER A 245 -37.67 -15.42 37.69
N ALA A 246 -38.91 -15.65 38.15
CA ALA A 246 -40.11 -15.55 37.33
C ALA A 246 -40.35 -14.14 36.77
N VAL A 247 -39.97 -13.09 37.52
CA VAL A 247 -40.05 -11.68 37.06
C VAL A 247 -38.93 -11.35 36.07
N VAL A 248 -37.70 -11.82 36.32
CA VAL A 248 -36.50 -11.42 35.56
C VAL A 248 -36.32 -12.25 34.28
N GLN A 249 -36.65 -13.54 34.31
CA GLN A 249 -36.34 -14.47 33.21
C GLN A 249 -36.90 -14.02 31.84
N PRO A 250 -38.16 -13.55 31.71
CA PRO A 250 -38.67 -13.10 30.39
C PRO A 250 -37.89 -11.92 29.82
N MET A 251 -37.50 -10.96 30.66
CA MET A 251 -36.69 -9.79 30.25
C MET A 251 -35.24 -10.20 29.92
N LEU A 252 -34.72 -11.19 30.64
CA LEU A 252 -33.39 -11.74 30.40
C LEU A 252 -33.34 -12.54 29.09
N ASP A 253 -34.40 -13.26 28.75
CA ASP A 253 -34.51 -14.01 27.49
C ASP A 253 -34.60 -13.06 26.28
N GLU A 254 -35.37 -11.98 26.38
CA GLU A 254 -35.40 -10.94 25.33
C GLU A 254 -34.04 -10.22 25.18
N LEU A 255 -33.37 -9.91 26.29
CA LEU A 255 -32.00 -9.37 26.25
C LEU A 255 -31.01 -10.36 25.62
N ASN A 256 -31.11 -11.65 25.96
CA ASN A 256 -30.27 -12.71 25.41
C ASN A 256 -30.47 -12.86 23.89
N ASP A 257 -31.71 -12.80 23.39
CA ASP A 257 -32.01 -12.80 21.95
C ASP A 257 -31.29 -11.65 21.21
N LYS A 258 -31.34 -10.43 21.76
CA LYS A 258 -30.62 -9.28 21.14
C LYS A 258 -29.10 -9.41 21.25
N LEU A 259 -28.59 -10.01 22.32
CA LEU A 259 -27.16 -10.28 22.49
C LEU A 259 -26.67 -11.39 21.53
N ASP A 260 -27.43 -12.46 21.33
CA ASP A 260 -27.12 -13.53 20.39
C ASP A 260 -27.10 -13.00 18.94
N PHE A 261 -28.11 -12.21 18.54
CA PHE A 261 -28.10 -11.53 17.23
C PHE A 261 -26.87 -10.62 17.04
N PHE A 262 -26.50 -9.85 18.06
CA PHE A 262 -25.30 -9.02 18.06
C PHE A 262 -24.00 -9.85 17.93
N LEU A 263 -23.92 -11.00 18.60
CA LEU A 263 -22.77 -11.90 18.52
C LEU A 263 -22.64 -12.56 17.14
N ASP A 264 -23.75 -12.91 16.50
CA ASP A 264 -23.74 -13.46 15.14
C ASP A 264 -23.40 -12.39 14.08
N MET A 265 -23.78 -11.13 14.29
CA MET A 265 -23.27 -10.01 13.48
C MET A 265 -21.76 -9.81 13.66
N ILE A 266 -21.25 -9.90 14.90
CA ILE A 266 -19.80 -9.88 15.19
C ILE A 266 -19.08 -11.04 14.48
N ARG A 267 -19.59 -12.26 14.62
CA ARG A 267 -19.03 -13.47 13.99
C ARG A 267 -18.99 -13.32 12.47
N SER A 268 -20.07 -12.84 11.87
CA SER A 268 -20.16 -12.58 10.43
C SER A 268 -19.13 -11.54 9.98
N GLY A 269 -19.01 -10.43 10.72
CA GLY A 269 -18.01 -9.40 10.46
C GLY A 269 -16.57 -9.94 10.51
N PHE A 270 -16.24 -10.76 11.50
CA PHE A 270 -14.93 -11.41 11.58
C PHE A 270 -14.70 -12.48 10.51
N GLY A 271 -15.72 -13.20 10.07
CA GLY A 271 -15.65 -14.07 8.89
C GLY A 271 -15.25 -13.32 7.61
N VAL A 272 -15.77 -12.11 7.40
CA VAL A 272 -15.35 -11.26 6.27
C VAL A 272 -13.89 -10.78 6.44
N TYR A 273 -13.43 -10.47 7.66
CA TYR A 273 -12.02 -10.13 7.89
C TYR A 273 -11.07 -11.31 7.66
N VAL A 274 -11.46 -12.53 8.00
CA VAL A 274 -10.72 -13.77 7.67
C VAL A 274 -10.52 -13.85 6.15
N LEU A 275 -11.60 -13.71 5.36
CA LEU A 275 -11.53 -13.72 3.89
C LEU A 275 -10.63 -12.59 3.36
N ALA A 276 -10.80 -11.37 3.85
CA ALA A 276 -10.01 -10.22 3.44
C ALA A 276 -8.50 -10.41 3.70
N MET A 277 -8.13 -10.95 4.87
CA MET A 277 -6.73 -11.23 5.19
C MET A 277 -6.15 -12.36 4.34
N LEU A 278 -6.90 -13.42 4.04
CA LEU A 278 -6.48 -14.48 3.12
C LEU A 278 -6.16 -13.93 1.72
N VAL A 279 -7.01 -13.04 1.19
CA VAL A 279 -6.77 -12.39 -0.12
C VAL A 279 -5.53 -11.48 -0.06
N ILE A 280 -5.36 -10.68 0.99
CA ILE A 280 -4.17 -9.83 1.17
C ILE A 280 -2.90 -10.68 1.26
N ILE A 281 -2.90 -11.77 2.03
CA ILE A 281 -1.76 -12.70 2.13
C ILE A 281 -1.45 -13.29 0.74
N ALA A 282 -2.44 -13.79 0.00
CA ALA A 282 -2.25 -14.35 -1.33
C ALA A 282 -1.64 -13.34 -2.33
N VAL A 283 -2.12 -12.09 -2.33
CA VAL A 283 -1.59 -10.99 -3.17
C VAL A 283 -0.12 -10.70 -2.84
N ASN A 284 0.25 -10.63 -1.55
CA ASN A 284 1.62 -10.36 -1.13
C ASN A 284 2.56 -11.55 -1.38
N LEU A 285 2.09 -12.80 -1.20
CA LEU A 285 2.83 -14.01 -1.59
C LEU A 285 3.09 -14.05 -3.10
N GLY A 286 2.12 -13.62 -3.92
CA GLY A 286 2.31 -13.41 -5.35
C GLY A 286 3.42 -12.40 -5.64
N GLY A 287 3.41 -11.25 -4.95
CA GLY A 287 4.47 -10.23 -5.02
C GLY A 287 5.86 -10.78 -4.63
N LEU A 288 5.94 -11.60 -3.58
CA LEU A 288 7.16 -12.28 -3.17
C LEU A 288 7.64 -13.30 -4.23
N GLY A 289 6.73 -14.05 -4.86
CA GLY A 289 7.05 -14.95 -5.97
C GLY A 289 7.65 -14.22 -7.19
N LEU A 290 7.13 -13.04 -7.52
CA LEU A 290 7.71 -12.16 -8.54
C LEU A 290 9.11 -11.66 -8.13
N LEU A 291 9.31 -11.28 -6.86
CA LEU A 291 10.64 -10.92 -6.34
C LEU A 291 11.65 -12.06 -6.42
N PHE A 292 11.27 -13.30 -6.10
CA PHE A 292 12.16 -14.46 -6.24
C PHE A 292 12.52 -14.71 -7.71
N THR A 293 11.60 -14.47 -8.64
CA THR A 293 11.86 -14.55 -10.09
C THR A 293 12.84 -13.46 -10.54
N LEU A 294 12.65 -12.22 -10.09
CA LEU A 294 13.58 -11.11 -10.32
C LEU A 294 14.96 -11.42 -9.72
N ARG A 295 15.05 -11.92 -8.47
CA ARG A 295 16.30 -12.34 -7.82
C ARG A 295 17.10 -13.33 -8.66
N ARG A 296 16.44 -14.34 -9.25
CA ARG A 296 17.08 -15.32 -10.14
C ARG A 296 17.66 -14.65 -11.39
N GLN A 297 16.94 -13.69 -11.98
CA GLN A 297 17.40 -12.93 -13.16
C GLN A 297 18.54 -11.97 -12.84
N ILE A 298 18.49 -11.29 -11.70
CA ILE A 298 19.59 -10.45 -11.19
C ILE A 298 20.84 -11.32 -11.02
N LYS A 299 20.73 -12.48 -10.34
CA LYS A 299 21.85 -13.42 -10.16
C LYS A 299 22.43 -13.88 -11.50
N PHE A 300 21.59 -14.17 -12.50
CA PHE A 300 22.02 -14.54 -13.85
C PHE A 300 22.76 -13.40 -14.57
N ASN A 301 22.21 -12.19 -14.55
CA ASN A 301 22.81 -11.01 -15.18
C ASN A 301 24.12 -10.59 -14.48
N THR A 302 24.18 -10.65 -13.15
CA THR A 302 25.41 -10.39 -12.38
C THR A 302 26.49 -11.43 -12.68
N ARG A 303 26.14 -12.71 -12.81
CA ARG A 303 27.08 -13.75 -13.28
C ARG A 303 27.63 -13.41 -14.66
N ARG A 304 26.77 -13.15 -15.64
CA ARG A 304 27.17 -12.76 -17.00
C ARG A 304 28.09 -11.53 -17.02
N LEU A 305 27.78 -10.49 -16.23
CA LEU A 305 28.63 -9.30 -16.10
C LEU A 305 29.99 -9.63 -15.48
N SER A 306 30.03 -10.47 -14.43
CA SER A 306 31.30 -10.88 -13.82
C SER A 306 32.19 -11.67 -14.78
N THR A 307 31.61 -12.53 -15.63
CA THR A 307 32.34 -13.21 -16.71
C THR A 307 32.90 -12.21 -17.72
N GLN A 308 32.07 -11.26 -18.18
CA GLN A 308 32.51 -10.22 -19.12
C GLN A 308 33.68 -9.38 -18.56
N ILE A 309 33.61 -8.96 -17.29
CA ILE A 309 34.71 -8.23 -16.62
C ILE A 309 35.98 -9.08 -16.59
N ARG A 310 35.89 -10.36 -16.17
CA ARG A 310 37.05 -11.27 -16.14
C ARG A 310 37.69 -11.44 -17.53
N THR A 311 36.88 -11.67 -18.57
CA THR A 311 37.37 -11.80 -19.96
C THR A 311 38.07 -10.52 -20.43
N THR A 312 37.51 -9.34 -20.14
CA THR A 312 38.15 -8.06 -20.49
C THR A 312 39.50 -7.89 -19.77
N THR A 313 39.56 -8.11 -18.45
CA THR A 313 40.80 -7.96 -17.67
C THR A 313 41.91 -8.92 -18.11
N LEU A 314 41.56 -10.16 -18.47
CA LEU A 314 42.51 -11.13 -19.00
C LEU A 314 43.02 -10.74 -20.40
N GLY A 315 42.12 -10.28 -21.29
CA GLY A 315 42.48 -9.79 -22.62
C GLY A 315 43.49 -8.64 -22.57
N THR A 316 43.26 -7.64 -21.70
CA THR A 316 44.17 -6.49 -21.56
C THR A 316 45.54 -6.88 -21.00
N ARG A 317 45.64 -7.89 -20.13
CA ARG A 317 46.95 -8.35 -19.64
C ARG A 317 47.74 -9.14 -20.69
N SER A 318 47.05 -9.89 -21.56
CA SER A 318 47.73 -10.72 -22.56
C SER A 318 48.44 -9.92 -23.66
N SER A 319 48.04 -8.66 -23.92
CA SER A 319 48.67 -7.84 -24.98
C SER A 319 49.92 -7.07 -24.52
N VAL A 320 50.32 -7.16 -23.24
CA VAL A 320 51.43 -6.36 -22.66
C VAL A 320 52.73 -7.19 -22.51
N HIS A 321 52.74 -8.44 -22.95
CA HIS A 321 53.95 -9.29 -23.00
C HIS A 321 54.44 -9.62 -24.42
N GLY A 322 53.92 -8.92 -25.43
CA GLY A 322 54.48 -8.90 -26.79
C GLY A 322 55.61 -7.88 -26.97
N LEU A 323 56.61 -7.87 -26.07
CA LEU A 323 57.84 -7.12 -26.28
C LEU A 323 58.81 -8.01 -27.09
N PRO A 324 59.17 -7.67 -28.34
CA PRO A 324 60.10 -8.47 -29.11
C PRO A 324 61.49 -8.42 -28.48
N VAL A 325 61.98 -9.56 -27.99
CA VAL A 325 63.39 -9.72 -27.65
C VAL A 325 64.19 -9.65 -28.95
N ALA A 326 65.03 -8.64 -29.08
CA ALA A 326 65.86 -8.45 -30.26
C ALA A 326 66.90 -9.59 -30.38
N GLY A 327 66.76 -10.42 -31.41
CA GLY A 327 67.82 -11.31 -31.91
C GLY A 327 68.64 -10.59 -32.99
N PRO A 328 69.95 -10.83 -33.09
CA PRO A 328 70.82 -10.06 -33.98
C PRO A 328 70.77 -10.51 -35.45
N VAL A 329 71.01 -9.52 -36.31
CA VAL A 329 71.58 -9.56 -37.67
C VAL A 329 71.86 -10.95 -38.27
N GLY A 330 71.18 -11.25 -39.37
CA GLY A 330 71.57 -12.27 -40.35
C GLY A 330 71.28 -11.75 -41.76
N GLU A 331 72.32 -11.38 -42.51
CA GLU A 331 72.20 -10.99 -43.92
C GLU A 331 71.83 -12.19 -44.79
N SER A 332 70.96 -11.99 -45.78
CA SER A 332 70.97 -12.76 -47.03
C SER A 332 70.28 -12.00 -48.15
N THR A 333 71.02 -11.84 -49.25
CA THR A 333 70.71 -11.08 -50.48
C THR A 333 69.89 -11.93 -51.48
N VAL A 334 69.66 -11.42 -52.71
CA VAL A 334 69.15 -12.10 -53.93
C VAL A 334 67.60 -12.10 -54.07
N SER A 335 66.95 -11.77 -55.21
CA SER A 335 67.31 -11.03 -56.44
C SER A 335 66.03 -10.75 -57.30
N SER A 336 66.14 -9.84 -58.29
CA SER A 336 65.46 -9.71 -59.63
C SER A 336 64.31 -10.68 -60.03
N THR A 337 63.29 -10.37 -60.87
CA THR A 337 62.92 -9.22 -61.75
C THR A 337 61.44 -9.39 -62.24
N PRO A 338 60.80 -8.41 -62.93
CA PRO A 338 59.40 -8.47 -63.42
C PRO A 338 59.27 -8.97 -64.88
N PRO A 339 58.03 -9.04 -65.42
CA PRO A 339 57.80 -8.46 -66.76
C PRO A 339 56.46 -7.69 -66.95
N ASP A 340 56.39 -6.96 -68.08
CA ASP A 340 55.39 -5.95 -68.47
C ASP A 340 54.25 -6.40 -69.42
N SER A 341 53.19 -5.57 -69.52
CA SER A 341 52.36 -5.23 -70.71
C SER A 341 51.35 -6.24 -71.32
N PRO A 342 50.36 -5.81 -72.17
CA PRO A 342 49.65 -4.51 -72.27
C PRO A 342 48.09 -4.58 -72.50
N ASP A 343 47.43 -3.40 -72.56
CA ASP A 343 45.99 -3.05 -72.79
C ASP A 343 45.44 -3.18 -74.26
N PRO A 344 44.19 -2.76 -74.63
CA PRO A 344 42.80 -2.82 -74.06
C PRO A 344 41.76 -3.38 -75.11
N PRO A 345 40.63 -2.75 -75.59
CA PRO A 345 39.47 -2.03 -74.98
C PRO A 345 38.02 -2.45 -75.44
N HIS A 346 36.98 -2.06 -74.66
CA HIS A 346 35.55 -1.74 -75.05
C HIS A 346 34.61 -2.78 -75.74
N PRO A 347 33.25 -2.58 -75.84
CA PRO A 347 32.30 -1.68 -75.13
C PRO A 347 30.98 -2.33 -74.61
N LEU A 348 30.18 -1.54 -73.84
CA LEU A 348 28.70 -1.49 -73.73
C LEU A 348 27.83 -2.79 -73.70
N SER A 349 27.12 -3.00 -72.57
CA SER A 349 25.64 -3.19 -72.53
C SER A 349 25.10 -3.13 -71.09
N PRO A 350 23.91 -2.53 -70.85
CA PRO A 350 23.21 -2.60 -69.56
C PRO A 350 22.28 -3.83 -69.52
N ASP A 351 22.28 -4.58 -68.41
CA ASP A 351 21.31 -5.65 -68.16
C ASP A 351 20.23 -5.20 -67.15
N PRO A 352 18.96 -5.02 -67.57
CA PRO A 352 17.90 -4.50 -66.72
C PRO A 352 16.94 -5.60 -66.24
N ASN A 353 17.43 -6.77 -65.79
CA ASN A 353 16.55 -7.81 -65.21
C ASN A 353 17.17 -8.57 -64.02
N HIS A 354 17.11 -7.98 -62.83
CA HIS A 354 17.39 -8.70 -61.58
C HIS A 354 16.49 -8.29 -60.40
N LEU A 355 15.18 -8.41 -60.57
CA LEU A 355 14.26 -8.49 -59.43
C LEU A 355 14.36 -9.89 -58.77
N ASN A 356 14.13 -9.93 -57.45
CA ASN A 356 13.97 -11.12 -56.61
C ASN A 356 15.25 -11.87 -56.16
N SER A 357 16.29 -11.15 -55.77
CA SER A 357 17.25 -11.66 -54.77
C SER A 357 16.76 -11.26 -53.35
N PRO A 358 16.57 -12.22 -52.41
CA PRO A 358 16.20 -11.86 -51.03
C PRO A 358 17.37 -11.17 -50.33
N PRO A 359 17.10 -10.22 -49.40
CA PRO A 359 18.15 -9.44 -48.75
C PRO A 359 19.10 -10.36 -47.94
N PRO A 360 20.41 -10.06 -47.92
CA PRO A 360 21.39 -10.94 -47.28
C PRO A 360 21.09 -11.10 -45.80
N GLN A 361 20.74 -12.33 -45.40
CA GLN A 361 20.64 -12.70 -44.00
C GLN A 361 22.01 -12.50 -43.35
N LYS A 362 22.16 -11.41 -42.58
CA LYS A 362 23.27 -11.24 -41.65
C LYS A 362 23.12 -12.28 -40.55
N THR A 363 23.61 -13.49 -40.81
CA THR A 363 23.80 -14.54 -39.81
C THR A 363 24.76 -14.01 -38.75
N LEU A 364 24.18 -13.45 -37.69
CA LEU A 364 24.91 -12.94 -36.54
C LEU A 364 25.46 -14.15 -35.78
N LEU A 365 26.60 -14.63 -36.28
CA LEU A 365 27.25 -15.87 -35.90
C LEU A 365 27.80 -15.69 -34.48
N LYS A 366 26.92 -16.00 -33.53
CA LYS A 366 27.13 -15.87 -32.09
C LYS A 366 28.19 -16.89 -31.66
N HIS A 367 29.46 -16.52 -31.80
CA HIS A 367 30.60 -17.33 -31.37
C HIS A 367 30.42 -17.76 -29.91
N VAL A 368 30.06 -19.03 -29.71
CA VAL A 368 30.04 -19.67 -28.40
C VAL A 368 31.46 -20.16 -28.12
N PHE A 369 32.25 -19.32 -27.47
CA PHE A 369 33.54 -19.74 -26.94
C PHE A 369 33.30 -20.75 -25.80
N PHE A 370 33.63 -22.01 -26.04
CA PHE A 370 33.73 -23.03 -25.00
C PHE A 370 34.99 -22.75 -24.17
N ALA A 371 34.83 -21.98 -23.09
CA ALA A 371 35.89 -21.77 -22.12
C ALA A 371 36.17 -23.08 -21.36
N LYS A 372 37.45 -23.45 -21.28
CA LYS A 372 37.97 -24.62 -20.57
C LYS A 372 37.49 -24.63 -19.11
N GLN A 373 36.83 -25.71 -18.68
CA GLN A 373 36.48 -25.93 -17.28
C GLN A 373 37.74 -25.92 -16.41
N GLY A 374 37.81 -25.00 -15.46
CA GLY A 374 38.81 -24.97 -14.39
C GLY A 374 38.10 -24.79 -13.06
N ASN A 375 38.30 -25.75 -12.14
CA ASN A 375 37.78 -25.82 -10.76
C ASN A 375 36.50 -25.03 -10.47
N GLU A 376 35.35 -25.70 -10.57
CA GLU A 376 34.02 -25.11 -10.38
C GLU A 376 33.72 -24.66 -8.93
N ASP A 377 34.51 -25.11 -7.94
CA ASP A 377 34.25 -24.89 -6.51
C ASP A 377 34.34 -23.41 -6.08
N ASP A 378 35.22 -22.60 -6.69
CA ASP A 378 35.35 -21.17 -6.38
C ASP A 378 34.38 -20.27 -7.18
N GLU A 379 33.79 -20.77 -8.28
CA GLU A 379 32.93 -19.98 -9.16
C GLU A 379 31.55 -19.68 -8.58
N ASN A 380 31.08 -20.44 -7.59
CA ASN A 380 29.72 -20.29 -7.07
C ASN A 380 29.55 -19.05 -6.15
N LYS A 381 30.66 -18.45 -5.70
CA LYS A 381 30.71 -17.26 -4.83
C LYS A 381 30.43 -15.98 -5.63
N GLY A 382 29.15 -15.72 -5.86
CA GLY A 382 28.67 -14.56 -6.64
C GLY A 382 29.23 -13.22 -6.14
N MET A 383 29.44 -12.28 -7.07
CA MET A 383 30.05 -10.97 -6.82
C MET A 383 29.41 -10.25 -5.63
N SER A 384 30.19 -10.03 -4.56
CA SER A 384 29.74 -9.37 -3.34
C SER A 384 29.26 -7.93 -3.62
N MET A 385 28.34 -7.43 -2.78
CA MET A 385 27.88 -6.05 -2.85
C MET A 385 29.03 -5.03 -2.69
N SER A 386 30.09 -5.40 -1.94
CA SER A 386 31.33 -4.61 -1.87
C SER A 386 32.07 -4.54 -3.20
N ALA A 387 32.20 -5.67 -3.91
CA ALA A 387 32.84 -5.73 -5.23
C ALA A 387 32.04 -4.96 -6.30
N LEU A 388 30.70 -5.05 -6.27
CA LEU A 388 29.82 -4.22 -7.11
C LEU A 388 29.97 -2.72 -6.79
N LYS A 389 30.13 -2.36 -5.52
CA LYS A 389 30.39 -0.98 -5.11
C LYS A 389 31.74 -0.47 -5.62
N HIS A 390 32.81 -1.27 -5.50
CA HIS A 390 34.12 -0.92 -6.08
C HIS A 390 34.05 -0.76 -7.61
N ALA A 391 33.39 -1.68 -8.33
CA ALA A 391 33.18 -1.57 -9.78
C ALA A 391 32.31 -0.35 -10.18
N ALA A 392 31.43 0.13 -9.30
CA ALA A 392 30.66 1.36 -9.50
C ALA A 392 31.44 2.65 -9.15
N GLU A 393 32.47 2.53 -8.31
CA GLU A 393 33.33 3.63 -7.86
C GLU A 393 34.56 3.83 -8.76
N ASP A 394 35.04 2.78 -9.43
CA ASP A 394 36.10 2.83 -10.46
C ASP A 394 35.81 3.90 -11.54
N THR A 395 36.86 4.62 -11.92
CA THR A 395 36.85 5.75 -12.86
C THR A 395 37.60 5.48 -14.16
N ALA A 396 38.09 4.25 -14.39
CA ALA A 396 38.74 3.89 -15.65
C ALA A 396 37.83 4.18 -16.87
N PRO A 397 38.31 4.86 -17.94
CA PRO A 397 37.46 5.29 -19.06
C PRO A 397 36.84 4.12 -19.84
N ALA A 398 37.53 2.97 -19.90
CA ALA A 398 37.04 1.76 -20.58
C ALA A 398 35.83 1.09 -19.86
N SER A 399 35.52 1.44 -18.61
CA SER A 399 34.48 0.78 -17.81
C SER A 399 33.15 1.54 -17.72
N ALA A 400 32.96 2.65 -18.46
CA ALA A 400 31.77 3.51 -18.32
C ALA A 400 30.42 2.75 -18.40
N SER A 401 30.28 1.81 -19.34
CA SER A 401 29.09 0.96 -19.48
C SER A 401 28.93 -0.05 -18.34
N GLN A 402 30.03 -0.70 -17.93
CA GLN A 402 30.06 -1.62 -16.78
C GLN A 402 29.70 -0.89 -15.47
N ARG A 403 30.18 0.35 -15.30
CA ARG A 403 29.89 1.22 -14.16
C ARG A 403 28.42 1.60 -14.09
N GLN A 404 27.78 1.89 -15.23
CA GLN A 404 26.33 2.14 -15.29
C GLN A 404 25.52 0.88 -14.95
N GLN A 405 25.92 -0.29 -15.46
CA GLN A 405 25.29 -1.57 -15.10
C GLN A 405 25.49 -1.92 -13.62
N ALA A 406 26.67 -1.70 -13.04
CA ALA A 406 26.93 -1.91 -11.61
C ALA A 406 26.07 -0.99 -10.73
N LYS A 407 25.90 0.29 -11.11
CA LYS A 407 24.99 1.23 -10.44
C LYS A 407 23.53 0.77 -10.51
N GLN A 408 23.08 0.31 -11.68
CA GLN A 408 21.72 -0.24 -11.85
C GLN A 408 21.51 -1.51 -11.02
N LEU A 409 22.47 -2.44 -10.99
CA LEU A 409 22.41 -3.63 -10.14
C LEU A 409 22.38 -3.29 -8.64
N LEU A 410 23.13 -2.27 -8.21
CA LEU A 410 23.14 -1.83 -6.81
C LEU A 410 21.82 -1.17 -6.41
N ALA A 411 21.25 -0.32 -7.28
CA ALA A 411 19.92 0.26 -7.08
C ALA A 411 18.83 -0.83 -7.02
N LEU A 412 18.87 -1.79 -7.95
CA LEU A 412 17.94 -2.92 -8.01
C LEU A 412 18.09 -3.85 -6.80
N LYS A 413 19.30 -4.04 -6.27
CA LYS A 413 19.54 -4.76 -5.01
C LYS A 413 18.94 -4.06 -3.79
N LYS A 414 18.98 -2.72 -3.75
CA LYS A 414 18.32 -1.94 -2.68
C LYS A 414 16.80 -2.10 -2.76
N VAL A 415 16.23 -1.94 -3.95
CA VAL A 415 14.79 -2.16 -4.26
C VAL A 415 14.32 -3.55 -3.83
N GLU A 416 15.09 -4.58 -4.19
CA GLU A 416 14.81 -5.98 -3.90
C GLU A 416 14.73 -6.26 -2.39
N TRP A 417 15.57 -5.59 -1.58
CA TRP A 417 15.56 -5.76 -0.13
C TRP A 417 14.44 -4.95 0.53
N ASP A 418 14.24 -3.70 0.13
CA ASP A 418 13.16 -2.83 0.62
C ASP A 418 11.77 -3.47 0.39
N LEU A 419 11.52 -3.93 -0.84
CA LEU A 419 10.27 -4.60 -1.18
C LEU A 419 10.11 -5.95 -0.47
N PHE A 420 11.20 -6.68 -0.20
CA PHE A 420 11.15 -7.93 0.58
C PHE A 420 10.78 -7.68 2.05
N VAL A 421 11.41 -6.68 2.69
CA VAL A 421 11.11 -6.28 4.08
C VAL A 421 9.67 -5.81 4.19
N PHE A 422 9.22 -4.96 3.27
CA PHE A 422 7.87 -4.41 3.27
C PHE A 422 6.79 -5.47 3.03
N LEU A 423 6.94 -6.34 2.02
CA LEU A 423 5.99 -7.44 1.77
C LEU A 423 5.99 -8.44 2.93
N GLY A 424 7.16 -8.75 3.50
CA GLY A 424 7.28 -9.61 4.68
C GLY A 424 6.54 -9.04 5.90
N ALA A 425 6.67 -7.74 6.15
CA ALA A 425 5.94 -7.06 7.22
C ALA A 425 4.42 -7.11 7.02
N ILE A 426 3.92 -6.87 5.80
CA ILE A 426 2.48 -6.99 5.50
C ILE A 426 1.98 -8.42 5.70
N VAL A 427 2.71 -9.44 5.23
CA VAL A 427 2.32 -10.84 5.42
C VAL A 427 2.28 -11.22 6.90
N LEU A 428 3.27 -10.79 7.70
CA LEU A 428 3.29 -11.02 9.15
C LEU A 428 2.08 -10.36 9.84
N MET A 429 1.83 -9.09 9.54
CA MET A 429 0.68 -8.33 10.06
C MET A 429 -0.66 -8.98 9.70
N ALA A 430 -0.85 -9.33 8.42
CA ALA A 430 -2.06 -9.96 7.93
C ALA A 430 -2.27 -11.37 8.51
N THR A 431 -1.18 -12.13 8.75
CA THR A 431 -1.26 -13.45 9.40
C THR A 431 -1.69 -13.35 10.85
N LEU A 432 -1.19 -12.37 11.60
CA LEU A 432 -1.58 -12.15 12.99
C LEU A 432 -3.01 -11.61 13.10
N PHE A 433 -3.44 -10.73 12.17
CA PHE A 433 -4.83 -10.30 12.12
C PHE A 433 -5.79 -11.41 11.62
N LEU A 434 -5.33 -12.31 10.74
CA LEU A 434 -6.06 -13.53 10.36
C LEU A 434 -6.28 -14.45 11.57
N ALA A 435 -5.22 -14.73 12.34
CA ALA A 435 -5.31 -15.54 13.56
C ALA A 435 -6.28 -14.94 14.60
N LEU A 436 -6.19 -13.62 14.81
CA LEU A 436 -7.13 -12.90 15.67
C LEU A 436 -8.57 -12.98 15.14
N SER A 437 -8.78 -12.74 13.84
CA SER A 437 -10.12 -12.79 13.24
C SER A 437 -10.72 -14.19 13.28
N LEU A 438 -9.92 -15.24 13.09
CA LEU A 438 -10.34 -16.64 13.25
C LEU A 438 -10.78 -16.93 14.69
N TRP A 439 -9.98 -16.55 15.69
CA TRP A 439 -10.33 -16.71 17.11
C TRP A 439 -11.69 -16.03 17.42
N LEU A 440 -11.87 -14.80 16.94
CA LEU A 440 -13.08 -14.00 17.15
C LEU A 440 -14.31 -14.50 16.37
N THR A 441 -14.10 -15.16 15.22
CA THR A 441 -15.18 -15.82 14.45
C THR A 441 -15.65 -17.09 15.16
N ILE A 442 -14.71 -17.91 15.65
CA ILE A 442 -15.01 -19.18 16.31
C ILE A 442 -15.69 -18.93 17.66
N SER A 443 -15.09 -18.08 18.50
CA SER A 443 -15.52 -17.88 19.89
C SER A 443 -15.59 -16.38 20.28
N PRO A 444 -16.57 -15.62 19.75
CA PRO A 444 -16.71 -14.20 20.05
C PRO A 444 -16.91 -13.91 21.55
N LEU A 445 -17.58 -14.83 22.27
CA LEU A 445 -17.78 -14.74 23.72
C LEU A 445 -16.48 -14.80 24.54
N SER A 446 -15.43 -15.48 24.05
CA SER A 446 -14.18 -15.63 24.80
C SER A 446 -13.44 -14.31 25.03
N VAL A 447 -13.73 -13.28 24.22
CA VAL A 447 -13.26 -11.89 24.42
C VAL A 447 -13.70 -11.34 25.77
N PHE A 448 -14.99 -11.51 26.07
CA PHE A 448 -15.66 -10.90 27.23
C PHE A 448 -15.38 -11.67 28.53
N ARG A 449 -14.69 -12.81 28.47
CA ARG A 449 -14.33 -13.63 29.65
C ARG A 449 -13.40 -12.90 30.63
N SER A 450 -12.58 -11.96 30.15
CA SER A 450 -11.68 -11.18 31.00
C SER A 450 -11.35 -9.82 30.37
N TRP A 451 -10.93 -8.85 31.19
CA TRP A 451 -10.45 -7.58 30.64
C TRP A 451 -9.20 -7.76 29.76
N MET A 452 -8.31 -8.69 30.10
CA MET A 452 -7.09 -8.93 29.32
C MET A 452 -7.39 -9.46 27.91
N THR A 453 -8.32 -10.41 27.78
CA THR A 453 -8.78 -10.92 26.47
C THR A 453 -9.49 -9.84 25.67
N MET A 454 -10.28 -8.98 26.33
CA MET A 454 -10.86 -7.80 25.71
C MET A 454 -9.76 -6.88 25.17
N GLU A 455 -8.86 -6.41 26.04
CA GLU A 455 -7.77 -5.51 25.68
C GLU A 455 -6.92 -6.03 24.51
N VAL A 456 -6.51 -7.30 24.54
CA VAL A 456 -5.76 -7.92 23.43
C VAL A 456 -6.57 -7.89 22.13
N SER A 457 -7.84 -8.30 22.16
CA SER A 457 -8.67 -8.36 20.94
C SER A 457 -8.95 -7.00 20.31
N PHE A 458 -9.02 -5.94 21.12
CA PHE A 458 -9.32 -4.59 20.68
C PHE A 458 -8.04 -3.83 20.30
N PHE A 459 -6.93 -3.99 21.03
CA PHE A 459 -5.75 -3.13 20.91
C PHE A 459 -4.52 -3.76 20.25
N LEU A 460 -4.42 -5.09 20.13
CA LEU A 460 -3.24 -5.72 19.51
C LEU A 460 -2.99 -5.22 18.08
N VAL A 461 -4.04 -5.15 17.26
CA VAL A 461 -3.93 -4.68 15.86
C VAL A 461 -3.55 -3.18 15.79
N PRO A 462 -4.21 -2.26 16.52
CA PRO A 462 -3.73 -0.87 16.65
C PRO A 462 -2.27 -0.74 17.10
N TRP A 463 -1.84 -1.44 18.15
CA TRP A 463 -0.45 -1.42 18.63
C TRP A 463 0.54 -1.80 17.54
N MET A 464 0.31 -2.95 16.90
CA MET A 464 1.17 -3.46 15.84
C MET A 464 1.19 -2.55 14.60
N TYR A 465 0.03 -2.01 14.21
CA TYR A 465 -0.10 -1.08 13.09
C TYR A 465 0.69 0.21 13.34
N LEU A 466 0.49 0.85 14.50
CA LEU A 466 1.13 2.11 14.85
C LEU A 466 2.65 1.96 14.90
N VAL A 467 3.16 0.95 15.63
CA VAL A 467 4.61 0.70 15.70
C VAL A 467 5.21 0.42 14.31
N GLY A 468 4.54 -0.38 13.47
CA GLY A 468 5.00 -0.66 12.11
C GLY A 468 5.00 0.57 11.20
N VAL A 469 3.96 1.39 11.26
CA VAL A 469 3.80 2.63 10.48
C VAL A 469 4.79 3.70 10.92
N ASP A 470 4.89 3.96 12.24
CA ASP A 470 5.77 4.98 12.80
C ASP A 470 7.24 4.70 12.48
N VAL A 471 7.68 3.45 12.65
CA VAL A 471 9.04 3.03 12.26
C VAL A 471 9.24 3.20 10.75
N SER A 472 8.28 2.78 9.92
CA SER A 472 8.39 2.90 8.46
C SER A 472 8.46 4.36 7.99
N LEU A 473 7.60 5.24 8.51
CA LEU A 473 7.60 6.67 8.19
C LEU A 473 8.86 7.37 8.67
N THR A 474 9.38 6.99 9.85
CA THR A 474 10.68 7.48 10.36
C THR A 474 11.80 7.15 9.38
N PHE A 475 11.89 5.90 8.91
CA PHE A 475 12.90 5.51 7.91
C PHE A 475 12.69 6.21 6.56
N LEU A 476 11.45 6.36 6.09
CA LEU A 476 11.15 7.09 4.85
C LEU A 476 11.54 8.57 4.94
N LEU A 477 11.26 9.23 6.07
CA LEU A 477 11.63 10.62 6.32
C LEU A 477 13.14 10.80 6.42
N ILE A 478 13.85 9.97 7.20
CA ILE A 478 15.32 10.02 7.29
C ILE A 478 15.96 9.84 5.91
N ASN A 479 15.42 8.94 5.08
CA ASN A 479 15.91 8.75 3.71
C ASN A 479 15.65 10.00 2.84
N SER A 480 14.44 10.56 2.81
CA SER A 480 14.13 11.76 2.00
C SER A 480 14.92 12.99 2.46
N LEU A 481 15.04 13.23 3.77
CA LEU A 481 15.89 14.29 4.34
C LEU A 481 17.36 14.13 3.91
N ARG A 482 17.89 12.90 3.92
CA ARG A 482 19.26 12.62 3.44
C ARG A 482 19.43 12.96 1.96
N HIS A 483 18.41 12.75 1.12
CA HIS A 483 18.45 13.13 -0.29
C HIS A 483 18.37 14.65 -0.50
N LEU A 484 17.56 15.37 0.27
CA LEU A 484 17.50 16.84 0.24
C LEU A 484 18.83 17.46 0.68
N LEU A 485 19.38 17.03 1.83
CA LEU A 485 20.65 17.51 2.36
C LEU A 485 21.84 17.19 1.43
N SER A 486 21.81 16.06 0.73
CA SER A 486 22.86 15.70 -0.24
C SER A 486 22.83 16.54 -1.53
N SER A 487 21.74 17.28 -1.80
CA SER A 487 21.61 18.09 -3.01
C SER A 487 22.05 19.54 -2.82
N ASP A 488 21.90 20.10 -1.61
CA ASP A 488 22.29 21.49 -1.28
C ASP A 488 23.59 21.54 -0.48
N SER A 489 24.73 21.56 -1.18
CA SER A 489 26.04 21.80 -0.54
C SER A 489 26.11 23.14 0.21
N ARG A 490 25.23 24.10 -0.10
CA ARG A 490 25.11 25.37 0.62
C ARG A 490 24.60 25.21 2.06
N PHE A 491 23.69 24.27 2.32
CA PHE A 491 23.20 24.02 3.69
C PHE A 491 24.22 23.23 4.51
N ALA A 492 24.94 22.29 3.88
CA ALA A 492 26.07 21.61 4.51
C ALA A 492 27.20 22.59 4.91
N ASN A 493 27.47 23.60 4.08
CA ASN A 493 28.40 24.69 4.43
C ASN A 493 27.88 25.55 5.60
N ALA A 494 26.57 25.85 5.65
CA ALA A 494 25.98 26.65 6.73
C ALA A 494 25.98 25.94 8.10
N VAL A 495 25.80 24.61 8.11
CA VAL A 495 25.84 23.79 9.35
C VAL A 495 27.28 23.43 9.77
N GLY A 496 28.31 23.93 9.06
CA GLY A 496 29.72 23.72 9.42
C GLY A 496 30.22 22.28 9.23
N ILE A 497 29.39 21.37 8.73
CA ILE A 497 29.76 19.98 8.44
C ILE A 497 30.57 19.99 7.13
N ARG A 498 31.88 20.24 7.28
CA ARG A 498 32.88 20.34 6.21
C ARG A 498 33.12 18.97 5.54
N SER A 499 32.10 18.53 4.81
CA SER A 499 32.11 17.29 4.05
C SER A 499 33.14 17.40 2.93
N ARG A 500 34.12 16.48 2.92
CA ARG A 500 35.09 16.33 1.82
C ARG A 500 34.33 16.29 0.47
N PRO A 501 34.86 16.91 -0.60
CA PRO A 501 34.20 16.97 -1.91
C PRO A 501 34.12 15.57 -2.55
N LEU A 502 33.08 14.82 -2.17
CA LEU A 502 32.74 13.55 -2.77
C LEU A 502 31.99 13.79 -4.07
N ASN A 503 32.61 13.38 -5.17
CA ASN A 503 32.11 13.54 -6.54
C ASN A 503 30.60 13.21 -6.66
N ARG A 504 29.88 14.11 -7.32
CA ARG A 504 28.42 14.20 -7.48
C ARG A 504 27.74 12.82 -7.62
N ARG A 505 27.34 12.22 -6.49
CA ARG A 505 26.65 10.92 -6.46
C ARG A 505 25.22 11.09 -6.95
N ALA A 506 24.94 10.62 -8.16
CA ALA A 506 23.58 10.33 -8.59
C ALA A 506 23.01 9.20 -7.71
N SER A 507 22.36 9.58 -6.61
CA SER A 507 21.74 8.62 -5.69
C SER A 507 20.41 8.13 -6.29
N VAL A 508 20.47 6.96 -6.94
CA VAL A 508 19.29 6.32 -7.54
C VAL A 508 18.38 5.80 -6.42
N THR A 509 17.33 6.54 -6.11
CA THR A 509 16.19 6.07 -5.32
C THR A 509 15.33 5.15 -6.17
N GLY A 510 15.77 3.90 -6.28
CA GLY A 510 14.99 2.87 -6.94
C GLY A 510 13.66 2.65 -6.22
N LEU A 511 12.57 3.00 -6.90
CA LEU A 511 11.25 2.34 -6.98
C LEU A 511 10.25 3.26 -7.69
N THR A 512 10.41 4.58 -7.61
CA THR A 512 9.43 5.56 -8.11
C THR A 512 10.01 6.74 -8.91
N THR A 513 11.31 6.81 -9.19
CA THR A 513 11.86 7.88 -10.06
C THR A 513 11.34 7.73 -11.49
N SER A 514 10.32 8.53 -11.80
CA SER A 514 9.62 8.57 -13.10
C SER A 514 10.55 8.70 -14.30
N ASP A 515 11.76 9.26 -14.12
CA ASP A 515 12.73 9.49 -15.18
C ASP A 515 13.11 8.21 -15.92
N GLU A 516 13.24 7.07 -15.23
CA GLU A 516 13.50 5.79 -15.92
C GLU A 516 12.26 5.27 -16.68
N LEU A 517 11.06 5.59 -16.23
CA LEU A 517 9.82 5.22 -16.92
C LEU A 517 9.55 6.10 -18.13
N GLU A 518 9.88 7.39 -18.05
CA GLU A 518 9.63 8.40 -19.08
C GLU A 518 10.74 8.40 -20.15
N SER A 519 12.02 8.33 -19.77
CA SER A 519 13.14 8.25 -20.74
C SER A 519 13.07 7.03 -21.67
N MET A 520 12.49 5.92 -21.20
CA MET A 520 12.25 4.71 -22.01
C MET A 520 10.93 4.72 -22.79
N SER A 521 10.03 5.68 -22.55
CA SER A 521 8.82 5.86 -23.38
C SER A 521 9.09 6.73 -24.61
N TYR A 522 10.08 7.63 -24.53
CA TYR A 522 10.48 8.53 -25.62
C TYR A 522 11.68 8.03 -26.44
N SER A 523 12.11 6.78 -26.23
CA SER A 523 13.10 6.11 -27.08
C SER A 523 12.49 5.73 -28.44
N ARG A 524 12.04 6.72 -29.22
CA ARG A 524 11.67 6.55 -30.63
C ARG A 524 12.92 6.02 -31.34
N PRO A 525 12.88 4.86 -32.03
CA PRO A 525 14.05 4.40 -32.77
C PRO A 525 14.45 5.48 -33.76
N ALA A 526 15.73 5.82 -33.81
CA ALA A 526 16.25 6.78 -34.77
C ALA A 526 15.96 6.23 -36.18
N ARG A 527 14.97 6.83 -36.85
CA ARG A 527 14.57 6.47 -38.21
C ARG A 527 15.60 7.05 -39.16
N ILE A 528 16.71 6.34 -39.32
CA ILE A 528 17.77 6.68 -40.26
C ILE A 528 17.18 6.57 -41.68
N GLY A 529 17.21 7.70 -42.39
CA GLY A 529 17.27 7.79 -43.86
C GLY A 529 16.29 6.95 -44.66
N ALA A 530 15.15 7.55 -44.99
CA ALA A 530 14.50 7.39 -46.29
C ALA A 530 13.71 8.67 -46.55
N GLU A 531 14.36 9.66 -47.17
CA GLU A 531 13.67 10.71 -47.89
C GLU A 531 13.05 10.06 -49.13
N ASP A 532 11.73 10.13 -49.25
CA ASP A 532 11.11 10.30 -50.56
C ASP A 532 9.72 10.92 -50.38
N ALA A 533 9.33 11.73 -51.36
CA ALA A 533 8.21 12.64 -51.25
C ALA A 533 6.85 11.92 -51.28
N LEU A 534 5.86 12.50 -50.59
CA LEU A 534 4.50 12.73 -51.10
C LEU A 534 3.72 13.72 -50.20
N GLU A 535 2.66 14.29 -50.76
CA GLU A 535 2.06 15.58 -50.43
C GLU A 535 1.42 15.73 -49.03
N PRO A 536 1.30 16.97 -48.51
CA PRO A 536 0.54 17.25 -47.30
C PRO A 536 -0.97 17.36 -47.62
N LEU A 537 -1.78 16.48 -47.02
CA LEU A 537 -3.21 16.74 -46.88
C LEU A 537 -3.48 17.60 -45.64
N SER A 538 -4.33 18.59 -45.83
CA SER A 538 -4.73 19.61 -44.85
C SER A 538 -5.41 19.04 -43.61
N GLU A 539 -4.92 19.40 -42.43
CA GLU A 539 -5.73 19.51 -41.22
C GLU A 539 -5.94 21.01 -40.94
N GLU A 540 -7.18 21.40 -40.69
CA GLU A 540 -7.58 22.81 -40.55
C GLU A 540 -7.05 23.42 -39.23
N GLU A 541 -6.23 24.48 -39.34
CA GLU A 541 -5.99 25.40 -38.23
C GLU A 541 -7.22 26.31 -38.07
N GLU A 542 -8.04 26.07 -37.04
CA GLU A 542 -9.01 27.04 -36.56
C GLU A 542 -8.46 27.70 -35.28
N ASP A 543 -7.78 28.84 -35.43
CA ASP A 543 -7.32 29.63 -34.28
C ASP A 543 -7.55 31.14 -34.47
N ALA A 544 -7.98 31.76 -33.37
CA ALA A 544 -8.13 33.20 -33.14
C ALA A 544 -9.03 34.06 -34.07
N HIS A 545 -10.23 34.38 -33.56
CA HIS A 545 -10.59 35.80 -33.44
C HIS A 545 -11.14 36.20 -32.07
N ASN A 546 -10.74 37.39 -31.63
CA ASN A 546 -10.86 37.91 -30.27
C ASN A 546 -11.85 39.10 -30.24
N ARG A 547 -12.44 39.35 -29.06
CA ARG A 547 -13.35 40.45 -28.66
C ARG A 547 -14.85 40.21 -28.84
N GLN A 548 -15.54 39.94 -27.73
CA GLN A 548 -16.19 41.00 -26.93
C GLN A 548 -16.67 40.46 -25.59
N GLY A 549 -16.66 41.30 -24.55
CA GLY A 549 -17.07 40.89 -23.21
C GLY A 549 -18.58 40.88 -23.03
N VAL A 550 -19.14 39.72 -22.68
CA VAL A 550 -20.46 39.61 -22.05
C VAL A 550 -20.31 38.73 -20.82
N ARG A 551 -20.57 39.29 -19.62
CA ARG A 551 -20.77 38.48 -18.42
C ARG A 551 -22.13 37.80 -18.53
N ILE A 552 -22.16 36.55 -18.97
CA ILE A 552 -23.35 35.72 -18.84
C ILE A 552 -23.39 35.20 -17.39
N HIS A 553 -24.26 35.81 -16.57
CA HIS A 553 -24.70 35.17 -15.34
C HIS A 553 -25.55 33.95 -15.71
N VAL A 554 -25.03 32.75 -15.46
CA VAL A 554 -25.85 31.54 -15.48
C VAL A 554 -26.65 31.51 -14.17
N ALA A 555 -27.86 32.08 -14.21
CA ALA A 555 -28.87 31.82 -13.21
C ALA A 555 -29.39 30.40 -13.44
N VAL A 556 -29.32 29.54 -12.42
CA VAL A 556 -29.99 28.23 -12.44
C VAL A 556 -31.43 28.46 -12.00
N GLU A 557 -32.33 28.51 -12.97
CA GLU A 557 -33.76 28.63 -12.75
C GLU A 557 -34.33 27.28 -12.30
N THR A 558 -34.42 27.08 -10.99
CA THR A 558 -35.15 25.95 -10.41
C THR A 558 -36.64 26.19 -10.56
N GLN A 559 -37.29 25.47 -11.49
CA GLN A 559 -38.75 25.39 -11.52
C GLN A 559 -39.24 24.77 -10.20
N VAL A 560 -39.89 25.60 -9.39
CA VAL A 560 -40.75 25.14 -8.29
C VAL A 560 -42.04 24.65 -8.93
N VAL A 561 -42.33 23.37 -8.77
CA VAL A 561 -43.70 22.87 -8.97
C VAL A 561 -44.46 23.22 -7.70
N GLU A 562 -45.35 24.19 -7.79
CA GLU A 562 -46.36 24.44 -6.75
C GLU A 562 -47.33 23.25 -6.76
N GLU A 563 -47.26 22.41 -5.72
CA GLU A 563 -48.27 21.40 -5.47
C GLU A 563 -49.34 22.00 -4.55
N GLU A 564 -50.59 21.92 -4.99
CA GLU A 564 -51.71 22.75 -4.54
C GLU A 564 -52.19 22.37 -3.14
N SER A 565 -52.21 23.34 -2.21
CA SER A 565 -52.60 23.11 -0.82
C SER A 565 -54.11 23.16 -0.62
N GLY A 566 -54.74 21.97 -0.56
CA GLY A 566 -56.11 21.81 -0.05
C GLY A 566 -56.17 21.88 1.49
N PRO A 567 -57.10 22.62 2.10
CA PRO A 567 -57.26 22.67 3.56
C PRO A 567 -58.30 21.65 4.05
N ASP A 568 -57.87 20.67 4.84
CA ASP A 568 -58.78 19.86 5.66
C ASP A 568 -58.56 20.17 7.15
N ASP A 569 -59.55 20.88 7.72
CA ASP A 569 -59.72 21.01 9.16
C ASP A 569 -59.97 19.64 9.80
N VAL A 570 -59.10 19.21 10.72
CA VAL A 570 -59.45 18.15 11.69
C VAL A 570 -59.06 18.59 13.10
N ASP A 571 -60.09 19.03 13.81
CA ASP A 571 -60.15 19.22 15.25
C ASP A 571 -59.66 17.96 16.00
N LEU A 572 -58.76 18.11 16.98
CA LEU A 572 -58.50 17.05 17.96
C LEU A 572 -58.05 17.62 19.31
N HIS A 573 -58.96 18.39 19.90
CA HIS A 573 -58.96 18.65 21.33
C HIS A 573 -59.17 17.35 22.14
N ALA A 574 -58.40 17.25 23.23
CA ALA A 574 -58.62 16.38 24.41
C ALA A 574 -58.55 14.85 24.27
N TYR A 575 -57.63 14.25 25.03
CA TYR A 575 -57.78 13.09 25.97
C TYR A 575 -56.35 12.73 26.46
N ARG A 576 -56.05 12.34 27.70
CA ARG A 576 -56.70 12.44 29.01
C ARG A 576 -55.62 12.12 30.07
N ARG A 577 -55.75 12.63 31.31
CA ARG A 577 -54.95 12.14 32.45
C ARG A 577 -55.24 10.67 32.74
N VAL A 578 -54.21 9.87 32.99
CA VAL A 578 -54.01 9.08 34.24
C VAL A 578 -52.51 9.13 34.54
#